data_AF-A0A349N162-F1
#
_entry.id   AF-A0A349N162-F1
#
_cell.length_a   1.000
_cell.length_b   1.000
_cell.length_c   1.000
_cell.angle_alpha   90.00
_cell.angle_beta   90.00
_cell.angle_gamma   90.00
#
_symmetry.space_group_name_H-M   'P 1'
#
loop_
_entity.id
_entity.type
_entity.pdbx_description
1 polymer ?
#
loop_
_entity_poly.entity_id
_entity_poly.type
_entity_poly.pdbx_seq_one_letter_code
_entity_poly.pdbx_strand_id
1 'polypeptide(L)'
;MTIHSKRHWGDILVPVNAQSQGGVLIPEILFQTVQKMIPKINRVLNAMIPDVNIKFKELGRELNKKGEKMVRGELISLRGDQKIPIRYESEGIKKIICILPIFIGAFSDPSMTIAVDELDAGIFEYLLGEILRVFQDYGKGQLLFTSHNMRPLELLNQQFIIFTTINPENRYIQIKRIKRSNNLRDVYYRDIQLGGEKETLYQETSRNALAFALEEAEEDG
;
A
#
# COMPACT_ATOMS: atom_id res chain seq x y z
N MET A 1 1.24 7.55 3.70
CA MET A 1 0.15 6.87 2.98
C MET A 1 -1.15 7.55 3.35
N THR A 2 -1.78 8.22 2.40
CA THR A 2 -3.09 8.85 2.60
C THR A 2 -4.14 7.94 1.98
N ILE A 3 -5.15 7.54 2.75
CA ILE A 3 -6.25 6.70 2.27
C ILE A 3 -7.50 7.57 2.16
N HIS A 4 -8.02 7.73 0.95
CA HIS A 4 -9.30 8.41 0.73
C HIS A 4 -10.40 7.37 0.48
N SER A 5 -11.52 7.51 1.19
CA SER A 5 -12.72 6.69 0.95
C SER A 5 -13.98 7.53 1.22
N LYS A 6 -15.05 7.27 0.45
CA LYS A 6 -16.37 7.91 0.65
C LYS A 6 -17.00 7.62 2.02
N ARG A 7 -16.46 6.67 2.77
CA ARG A 7 -16.73 6.41 4.19
C ARG A 7 -15.37 6.36 4.91
N HIS A 8 -15.18 7.07 6.03
CA HIS A 8 -13.89 7.09 6.73
C HIS A 8 -13.54 5.71 7.32
N TRP A 9 -12.61 4.99 6.67
CA TRP A 9 -12.15 3.66 7.11
C TRP A 9 -10.63 3.56 7.31
N GLY A 10 -9.83 4.41 6.64
CA GLY A 10 -8.39 4.22 6.44
C GLY A 10 -7.51 4.29 7.69
N ASP A 11 -7.75 5.28 8.57
CA ASP A 11 -6.92 5.50 9.76
C ASP A 11 -7.58 5.04 11.07
N ILE A 12 -8.81 4.54 10.98
CA ILE A 12 -9.67 4.34 12.15
C ILE A 12 -9.67 2.88 12.62
N LEU A 13 -9.43 1.89 11.74
CA LEU A 13 -9.72 0.49 12.10
C LEU A 13 -8.62 -0.24 12.87
N VAL A 14 -7.35 0.08 12.63
CA VAL A 14 -6.21 -0.55 13.33
C VAL A 14 -5.12 0.51 13.56
N PRO A 15 -4.78 0.84 14.82
CA PRO A 15 -3.89 1.96 15.12
C PRO A 15 -2.42 1.57 14.94
N VAL A 16 -1.98 1.26 13.72
CA VAL A 16 -0.59 0.85 13.41
C VAL A 16 0.39 2.01 13.62
N ASN A 17 0.08 3.18 13.06
CA ASN A 17 0.97 4.36 13.08
C ASN A 17 0.92 5.13 14.41
N ALA A 18 -0.08 4.86 15.26
CA ALA A 18 -0.24 5.51 16.56
C ALA A 18 0.45 4.76 17.72
N GLN A 19 1.18 3.67 17.42
CA GLN A 19 1.86 2.86 18.44
C GLN A 19 3.10 3.59 18.98
N SER A 20 3.18 3.73 20.30
CA SER A 20 4.34 4.26 21.01
C SER A 20 4.92 3.20 21.97
N GLN A 21 6.03 3.48 22.66
CA GLN A 21 6.60 2.57 23.66
C GLN A 21 5.63 2.23 24.82
N GLY A 22 4.60 3.05 25.06
CA GLY A 22 3.52 2.81 26.04
C GLY A 22 2.22 2.27 25.44
N GLY A 23 2.27 1.79 24.18
CA GLY A 23 1.11 1.42 23.40
C GLY A 23 0.34 2.62 22.85
N VAL A 24 -0.91 2.40 22.49
CA VAL A 24 -1.88 3.40 22.04
C VAL A 24 -3.10 3.38 22.95
N LEU A 25 -3.70 4.55 23.14
CA LEU A 25 -4.96 4.69 23.87
C LEU A 25 -6.11 4.86 22.87
N ILE A 26 -7.07 3.94 22.88
CA ILE A 26 -8.22 3.96 21.98
C ILE A 26 -9.56 3.86 22.75
N PRO A 27 -10.66 4.45 22.25
CA PRO A 27 -11.97 4.28 22.86
C PRO A 27 -12.38 2.80 22.93
N GLU A 28 -13.11 2.39 23.98
CA GLU A 28 -13.55 1.00 24.15
C GLU A 28 -14.37 0.48 22.96
N ILE A 29 -15.20 1.33 22.35
CA ILE A 29 -15.97 1.01 21.13
C ILE A 29 -15.04 0.69 19.95
N LEU A 30 -13.96 1.46 19.80
CA LEU A 30 -12.97 1.21 18.75
C LEU A 30 -12.20 -0.08 19.03
N PHE A 31 -11.81 -0.33 20.28
CA PHE A 31 -11.16 -1.58 20.67
C PHE A 31 -12.00 -2.82 20.30
N GLN A 32 -13.31 -2.80 20.59
CA GLN A 32 -14.21 -3.89 20.19
C GLN A 32 -14.26 -4.09 18.67
N THR A 33 -14.19 -3.00 17.91
CA THR A 33 -14.16 -3.04 16.44
C THR A 33 -12.85 -3.66 15.95
N VAL A 34 -11.70 -3.21 16.49
CA VAL A 34 -10.36 -3.75 16.19
C VAL A 34 -10.32 -5.26 16.47
N GLN A 35 -10.81 -5.69 17.63
CA GLN A 35 -10.84 -7.11 18.01
C GLN A 35 -11.67 -7.98 17.05
N LYS A 36 -12.78 -7.46 16.53
CA LYS A 36 -13.59 -8.17 15.52
C LYS A 36 -12.93 -8.22 14.15
N MET A 37 -12.07 -7.25 13.83
CA MET A 37 -11.37 -7.18 12.55
C MET A 37 -10.11 -8.03 12.49
N ILE A 38 -9.38 -8.15 13.59
CA ILE A 38 -8.12 -8.92 13.67
C ILE A 38 -8.23 -10.34 13.08
N PRO A 39 -9.25 -11.15 13.41
CA PRO A 39 -9.38 -12.48 12.81
C PRO A 39 -9.53 -12.46 11.28
N LYS A 40 -10.22 -11.45 10.73
CA LYS A 40 -10.37 -11.28 9.27
C LYS A 40 -9.04 -10.88 8.64
N ILE A 41 -8.32 -9.96 9.27
CA ILE A 41 -6.99 -9.54 8.83
C ILE A 41 -6.03 -10.73 8.86
N ASN A 42 -5.99 -11.50 9.96
CA ASN A 42 -5.13 -12.68 10.10
C ASN A 42 -5.41 -13.74 9.03
N ARG A 43 -6.67 -13.95 8.64
CA ARG A 43 -6.98 -14.89 7.55
C ARG A 43 -6.31 -14.50 6.24
N VAL A 44 -6.37 -13.22 5.88
CA VAL A 44 -5.73 -12.72 4.65
C VAL A 44 -4.22 -12.64 4.80
N LEU A 45 -3.74 -12.16 5.95
CA LEU A 45 -2.32 -12.01 6.24
C LEU A 45 -1.57 -13.35 6.20
N ASN A 46 -2.10 -14.43 6.79
CA ASN A 46 -1.47 -15.75 6.70
C ASN A 46 -1.48 -16.34 5.29
N ALA A 47 -2.49 -16.02 4.47
CA ALA A 47 -2.53 -16.47 3.08
C ALA A 47 -1.43 -15.77 2.23
N MET A 48 -1.03 -14.57 2.65
CA MET A 48 -0.03 -13.75 1.97
C MET A 48 1.40 -13.97 2.50
N ILE A 49 1.53 -14.08 3.82
CA ILE A 49 2.79 -14.23 4.54
C ILE A 49 2.55 -15.33 5.58
N PRO A 50 2.94 -16.57 5.29
CA PRO A 50 2.78 -17.69 6.22
C PRO A 50 3.37 -17.37 7.59
N ASP A 51 2.74 -17.91 8.63
CA ASP A 51 3.15 -17.78 10.03
C ASP A 51 3.14 -16.37 10.63
N VAL A 52 2.51 -15.39 9.97
CA VAL A 52 2.33 -14.03 10.50
C VAL A 52 0.89 -13.79 10.92
N ASN A 53 0.70 -13.58 12.22
CA ASN A 53 -0.56 -13.14 12.80
C ASN A 53 -0.39 -11.83 13.55
N ILE A 54 -1.47 -11.07 13.69
CA ILE A 54 -1.53 -9.91 14.56
C ILE A 54 -2.49 -10.13 15.72
N LYS A 55 -2.22 -9.44 16.82
CA LYS A 55 -3.10 -9.36 17.98
C LYS A 55 -3.02 -7.97 18.58
N PHE A 56 -4.15 -7.46 19.08
CA PHE A 56 -4.15 -6.28 19.93
C PHE A 56 -4.08 -6.75 21.39
N LYS A 57 -2.94 -6.49 22.03
CA LYS A 57 -2.68 -6.81 23.42
C LYS A 57 -3.19 -5.66 24.29
N GLU A 58 -4.21 -5.93 25.10
CA GLU A 58 -4.66 -4.99 26.14
C GLU A 58 -3.59 -4.87 27.23
N LEU A 59 -3.23 -3.63 27.58
CA LEU A 59 -2.26 -3.29 28.63
C LEU A 59 -2.94 -2.67 29.85
N GLY A 60 -4.12 -2.07 29.68
CA GLY A 60 -4.91 -1.51 30.77
C GLY A 60 -6.14 -0.76 30.27
N ARG A 61 -6.97 -0.30 31.22
CA ARG A 61 -8.14 0.53 30.97
C ARG A 61 -8.07 1.79 31.82
N GLU A 62 -8.48 2.92 31.25
CA GLU A 62 -8.47 4.21 31.92
C GLU A 62 -9.65 5.07 31.45
N LEU A 63 -10.00 6.11 32.22
CA LEU A 63 -10.96 7.11 31.80
C LEU A 63 -10.22 8.31 31.24
N ASN A 64 -10.71 8.89 30.14
CA ASN A 64 -10.18 10.15 29.65
C ASN A 64 -10.73 11.34 30.46
N LYS A 65 -10.30 12.57 30.12
CA LYS A 65 -10.74 13.82 30.78
C LYS A 65 -12.26 14.05 30.71
N LYS A 66 -12.97 13.38 29.80
CA LYS A 66 -14.43 13.46 29.64
C LYS A 66 -15.17 12.33 30.37
N GLY A 67 -14.45 11.45 31.09
CA GLY A 67 -15.03 10.28 31.74
C GLY A 67 -15.35 9.13 30.78
N GLU A 68 -14.86 9.16 29.54
CA GLU A 68 -15.08 8.08 28.56
C GLU A 68 -14.10 6.94 28.79
N LYS A 69 -14.58 5.70 28.64
CA LYS A 69 -13.76 4.49 28.80
C LYS A 69 -12.79 4.32 27.63
N MET A 70 -11.51 4.22 27.98
CA MET A 70 -10.41 4.03 27.06
C MET A 70 -9.69 2.71 27.36
N VAL A 71 -9.19 2.09 26.32
CA VAL A 71 -8.35 0.89 26.37
C VAL A 71 -6.95 1.25 25.91
N ARG A 72 -5.98 1.03 26.79
CA ARG A 72 -4.57 1.11 26.47
C ARG A 72 -4.13 -0.26 25.97
N GLY A 73 -3.51 -0.29 24.80
CA GLY A 73 -3.01 -1.55 24.26
C GLY A 73 -1.98 -1.37 23.18
N GLU A 74 -1.40 -2.49 22.74
CA GLU A 74 -0.37 -2.52 21.72
C GLU A 74 -0.71 -3.55 20.65
N LEU A 75 -0.54 -3.18 19.38
CA LEU A 75 -0.62 -4.17 18.31
C LEU A 75 0.71 -4.92 18.23
N ILE A 76 0.64 -6.24 18.32
CA ILE A 76 1.80 -7.14 18.24
C ILE A 76 1.63 -8.09 17.06
N SER A 77 2.72 -8.40 16.36
CA SER A 77 2.81 -9.54 15.47
C SER A 77 3.24 -10.79 16.24
N LEU A 78 2.78 -11.94 15.78
CA LEU A 78 3.08 -13.28 16.29
C LEU A 78 3.71 -14.07 15.14
N ARG A 79 4.93 -14.55 15.35
CA ARG A 79 5.70 -15.37 14.40
C ARG A 79 6.27 -16.59 15.12
N GLY A 80 5.57 -17.72 15.05
CA GLY A 80 5.82 -18.84 15.96
C GLY A 80 5.73 -18.36 17.41
N ASP A 81 6.81 -18.51 18.17
CA ASP A 81 6.89 -18.08 19.58
C ASP A 81 7.28 -16.61 19.77
N GLN A 82 7.70 -15.92 18.71
CA GLN A 82 8.13 -14.52 18.80
C GLN A 82 6.93 -13.58 18.81
N LYS A 83 6.97 -12.63 19.75
CA LYS A 83 5.98 -11.55 19.89
C LYS A 83 6.67 -10.22 19.69
N ILE A 84 6.38 -9.56 18.59
CA ILE A 84 7.07 -8.33 18.19
C ILE A 84 6.06 -7.20 18.17
N PRO A 85 6.25 -6.11 18.95
CA PRO A 85 5.44 -4.92 18.81
C PRO A 85 5.48 -4.41 17.37
N ILE A 86 4.31 -4.11 16.78
CA ILE A 86 4.22 -3.81 15.35
C ILE A 86 5.10 -2.62 14.92
N ARG A 87 5.41 -1.70 15.83
CA ARG A 87 6.32 -0.58 15.57
C ARG A 87 7.72 -1.02 15.12
N TYR A 88 8.15 -2.23 15.50
CA TYR A 88 9.43 -2.81 15.15
C TYR A 88 9.38 -3.75 13.94
N GLU A 89 8.21 -3.94 13.33
CA GLU A 89 8.09 -4.67 12.06
C GLU A 89 8.58 -3.81 10.88
N SER A 90 8.87 -4.47 9.76
CA SER A 90 9.26 -3.79 8.52
C SER A 90 8.15 -2.86 8.02
N GLU A 91 8.53 -1.79 7.30
CA GLU A 91 7.57 -0.88 6.69
C GLU A 91 6.56 -1.61 5.79
N GLY A 92 7.02 -2.61 5.04
CA GLY A 92 6.15 -3.43 4.20
C GLY A 92 5.06 -4.16 4.98
N ILE A 93 5.40 -4.78 6.11
CA ILE A 93 4.44 -5.50 6.95
C ILE A 93 3.46 -4.52 7.60
N LYS A 94 3.97 -3.42 8.16
CA LYS A 94 3.14 -2.36 8.74
C LYS A 94 2.13 -1.85 7.72
N LYS A 95 2.58 -1.61 6.48
CA LYS A 95 1.72 -1.13 5.40
C LYS A 95 0.69 -2.15 4.96
N ILE A 96 1.07 -3.41 4.78
CA ILE A 96 0.14 -4.52 4.49
C ILE A 96 -0.96 -4.58 5.56
N ILE A 97 -0.60 -4.58 6.83
CA ILE A 97 -1.58 -4.62 7.93
C ILE A 97 -2.49 -3.38 7.92
N CYS A 98 -1.97 -2.22 7.55
CA CYS A 98 -2.73 -0.98 7.46
C CYS A 98 -3.75 -0.99 6.30
N ILE A 99 -3.39 -1.58 5.15
CA ILE A 99 -4.27 -1.63 3.96
C ILE A 99 -5.26 -2.81 3.97
N LEU A 100 -4.96 -3.91 4.66
CA LEU A 100 -5.82 -5.10 4.64
C LEU A 100 -7.29 -4.84 5.06
N PRO A 101 -7.59 -4.05 6.12
CA PRO A 101 -8.97 -3.78 6.51
C PRO A 101 -9.79 -3.11 5.41
N ILE A 102 -9.22 -2.12 4.73
CA ILE A 102 -9.88 -1.42 3.63
C ILE A 102 -10.00 -2.33 2.41
N PHE A 103 -8.93 -3.08 2.07
CA PHE A 103 -8.95 -4.06 0.99
C PHE A 103 -10.07 -5.08 1.17
N ILE A 104 -10.22 -5.66 2.37
CA ILE A 104 -11.30 -6.61 2.69
C ILE A 104 -12.68 -5.96 2.50
N GLY A 105 -12.83 -4.70 2.90
CA GLY A 105 -14.05 -3.92 2.68
C GLY A 105 -14.42 -3.84 1.20
N ALA A 106 -13.55 -3.23 0.39
CA ALA A 106 -13.84 -3.03 -1.03
C ALA A 106 -13.87 -4.32 -1.84
N PHE A 107 -13.17 -5.36 -1.39
CA PHE A 107 -13.24 -6.67 -2.05
C PHE A 107 -14.67 -7.24 -2.03
N SER A 108 -15.45 -6.93 -0.98
CA SER A 108 -16.80 -7.50 -0.77
C SER A 108 -17.97 -6.55 -1.04
N ASP A 109 -17.74 -5.24 -1.11
CA ASP A 109 -18.78 -4.21 -1.27
C ASP A 109 -18.63 -3.46 -2.61
N PRO A 110 -19.55 -3.67 -3.58
CA PRO A 110 -19.49 -2.99 -4.88
C PRO A 110 -19.74 -1.48 -4.80
N SER A 111 -20.28 -0.97 -3.69
CA SER A 111 -20.45 0.47 -3.47
C SER A 111 -19.19 1.16 -2.95
N MET A 112 -18.15 0.39 -2.60
CA MET A 112 -16.95 0.92 -1.98
C MET A 112 -15.85 1.22 -3.00
N THR A 113 -15.35 2.45 -2.95
CA THR A 113 -14.15 2.90 -3.68
C THR A 113 -13.07 3.26 -2.68
N ILE A 114 -11.85 2.81 -2.95
CA ILE A 114 -10.64 3.14 -2.19
C ILE A 114 -9.66 3.83 -3.13
N ALA A 115 -9.06 4.92 -2.66
CA ALA A 115 -7.90 5.53 -3.30
C ALA A 115 -6.71 5.48 -2.34
N VAL A 116 -5.60 4.88 -2.78
CA VAL A 116 -4.35 4.76 -2.01
C VAL A 116 -3.20 5.42 -2.76
N ASP A 117 -2.59 6.42 -2.15
CA ASP A 117 -1.36 7.01 -2.69
C ASP A 117 -0.14 6.16 -2.33
N GLU A 118 0.73 5.94 -3.32
CA GLU A 118 1.95 5.13 -3.30
C GLU A 118 1.73 3.76 -2.67
N LEU A 119 0.80 2.96 -3.20
CA LEU A 119 0.44 1.67 -2.60
C LEU A 119 1.64 0.72 -2.44
N ASP A 120 2.58 0.79 -3.38
CA ASP A 120 3.75 -0.07 -3.50
C ASP A 120 4.88 0.23 -2.53
N ALA A 121 4.97 1.45 -1.98
CA ALA A 121 6.15 1.82 -1.19
C ALA A 121 6.35 0.88 0.03
N GLY A 122 7.51 0.22 0.08
CA GLY A 122 7.90 -0.73 1.13
C GLY A 122 7.31 -2.14 1.01
N ILE A 123 6.39 -2.41 0.09
CA ILE A 123 5.79 -3.73 -0.12
C ILE A 123 6.63 -4.51 -1.14
N PHE A 124 6.88 -5.80 -0.86
CA PHE A 124 7.55 -6.67 -1.82
C PHE A 124 6.74 -6.78 -3.12
N GLU A 125 7.40 -6.52 -4.26
CA GLU A 125 6.74 -6.36 -5.56
C GLU A 125 5.89 -7.57 -5.97
N TYR A 126 6.39 -8.79 -5.72
CA TYR A 126 5.67 -10.00 -6.06
C TYR A 126 4.34 -10.06 -5.29
N LEU A 127 4.39 -9.80 -3.98
CA LEU A 127 3.22 -9.84 -3.14
C LEU A 127 2.21 -8.75 -3.52
N LEU A 128 2.68 -7.54 -3.81
CA LEU A 128 1.83 -6.48 -4.36
C LEU A 128 1.10 -6.97 -5.62
N GLY A 129 1.84 -7.59 -6.55
CA GLY A 129 1.28 -8.14 -7.78
C GLY A 129 0.18 -9.17 -7.53
N GLU A 130 0.39 -10.10 -6.60
CA GLU A 130 -0.60 -11.13 -6.25
C GLU A 130 -1.87 -10.51 -5.65
N ILE A 131 -1.75 -9.56 -4.71
CA ILE A 131 -2.91 -8.88 -4.12
C ILE A 131 -3.71 -8.16 -5.20
N LEU A 132 -3.02 -7.41 -6.07
CA LEU A 132 -3.66 -6.63 -7.13
C LEU A 132 -4.37 -7.53 -8.15
N ARG A 133 -3.78 -8.67 -8.50
CA ARG A 133 -4.38 -9.65 -9.41
C ARG A 133 -5.64 -10.27 -8.80
N VAL A 134 -5.57 -10.71 -7.54
CA VAL A 134 -6.74 -11.24 -6.83
C VAL A 134 -7.86 -10.19 -6.75
N PHE A 135 -7.51 -8.92 -6.49
CA PHE A 135 -8.50 -7.85 -6.46
C PHE A 135 -9.12 -7.57 -7.83
N GLN A 136 -8.33 -7.57 -8.90
CA GLN A 136 -8.86 -7.39 -10.27
C GLN A 136 -9.83 -8.51 -10.65
N ASP A 137 -9.49 -9.76 -10.31
CA ASP A 137 -10.24 -10.93 -10.78
C ASP A 137 -11.53 -11.16 -9.96
N TYR A 138 -11.53 -10.79 -8.67
CA TYR A 138 -12.60 -11.16 -7.74
C TYR A 138 -13.16 -10.02 -6.89
N GLY A 139 -12.52 -8.85 -6.88
CA GLY A 139 -12.97 -7.69 -6.11
C GLY A 139 -14.28 -7.13 -6.65
N LYS A 140 -15.20 -6.79 -5.75
CA LYS A 140 -16.50 -6.23 -6.11
C LYS A 140 -16.51 -4.71 -6.22
N GLY A 141 -15.76 -4.04 -5.34
CA GLY A 141 -15.61 -2.59 -5.31
C GLY A 141 -14.49 -2.09 -6.22
N GLN A 142 -14.09 -0.82 -6.05
CA GLN A 142 -13.09 -0.17 -6.86
C GLN A 142 -11.84 0.19 -6.05
N LEU A 143 -10.67 -0.11 -6.60
CA LEU A 143 -9.37 0.28 -6.07
C LEU A 143 -8.67 1.21 -7.08
N LEU A 144 -8.36 2.42 -6.64
CA LEU A 144 -7.50 3.38 -7.33
C LEU A 144 -6.21 3.51 -6.53
N PHE A 145 -5.07 3.48 -7.21
CA PHE A 145 -3.79 3.67 -6.54
C PHE A 145 -2.75 4.29 -7.46
N THR A 146 -1.73 4.91 -6.87
CA THR A 146 -0.50 5.30 -7.55
C THR A 146 0.62 4.33 -7.18
N SER A 147 1.54 4.11 -8.11
CA SER A 147 2.67 3.19 -7.95
C SER A 147 3.81 3.57 -8.89
N HIS A 148 5.03 3.43 -8.41
CA HIS A 148 6.27 3.50 -9.19
C HIS A 148 6.75 2.11 -9.64
N ASN A 149 6.22 1.05 -9.02
CA ASN A 149 6.50 -0.34 -9.33
C ASN A 149 5.95 -0.71 -10.72
N MET A 150 6.75 -1.46 -11.50
CA MET A 150 6.36 -1.91 -12.84
C MET A 150 5.59 -3.24 -12.84
N ARG A 151 5.57 -3.98 -11.73
CA ARG A 151 4.85 -5.26 -11.58
C ARG A 151 3.36 -5.17 -11.94
N PRO A 152 2.61 -4.11 -11.58
CA PRO A 152 1.23 -3.95 -12.02
C PRO A 152 1.08 -3.92 -13.55
N LEU A 153 2.08 -3.40 -14.29
CA LEU A 153 2.07 -3.36 -15.76
C LEU A 153 2.14 -4.77 -16.38
N GLU A 154 2.70 -5.74 -15.68
CA GLU A 154 2.81 -7.12 -16.16
C GLU A 154 1.55 -7.95 -15.89
N LEU A 155 0.81 -7.61 -14.82
CA LEU A 155 -0.24 -8.47 -14.28
C LEU A 155 -1.64 -7.92 -14.50
N LEU A 156 -1.81 -6.60 -14.50
CA LEU A 156 -3.11 -5.96 -14.63
C LEU A 156 -3.49 -5.75 -16.09
N ASN A 157 -4.79 -5.76 -16.33
CA ASN A 157 -5.33 -5.41 -17.63
C ASN A 157 -5.01 -3.95 -17.96
N GLN A 158 -4.36 -3.73 -19.09
CA GLN A 158 -3.94 -2.41 -19.58
C GLN A 158 -5.04 -1.34 -19.55
N GLN A 159 -6.32 -1.72 -19.69
CA GLN A 159 -7.43 -0.77 -19.66
C GLN A 159 -7.61 -0.08 -18.31
N PHE A 160 -7.07 -0.68 -17.24
CA PHE A 160 -7.07 -0.15 -15.88
C PHE A 160 -5.80 0.63 -15.53
N ILE A 161 -4.87 0.79 -16.48
CA ILE A 161 -3.60 1.47 -16.25
C ILE A 161 -3.64 2.85 -16.90
N ILE A 162 -3.23 3.86 -16.13
CA ILE A 162 -3.10 5.25 -16.56
C ILE A 162 -1.68 5.68 -16.23
N PHE A 163 -1.00 6.28 -17.21
CA PHE A 163 0.35 6.81 -17.06
C PHE A 163 0.29 8.31 -16.80
N THR A 164 1.20 8.78 -15.95
CA THR A 164 1.47 10.20 -15.80
C THR A 164 2.50 10.66 -16.81
N THR A 165 2.33 11.85 -17.37
CA THR A 165 3.29 12.47 -18.31
C THR A 165 3.96 13.69 -17.67
N ILE A 166 5.03 14.20 -18.30
CA ILE A 166 5.65 15.47 -17.90
C ILE A 166 4.89 16.70 -18.44
N ASN A 167 3.92 16.50 -19.33
CA ASN A 167 3.12 17.59 -19.89
C ASN A 167 1.96 17.94 -18.92
N PRO A 168 1.98 19.13 -18.28
CA PRO A 168 0.94 19.49 -17.32
C PRO A 168 -0.46 19.59 -17.95
N GLU A 169 -0.56 19.95 -19.23
CA GLU A 169 -1.83 20.07 -19.95
C GLU A 169 -2.41 18.71 -20.37
N ASN A 170 -1.57 17.68 -20.47
CA ASN A 170 -1.98 16.32 -20.81
C ASN A 170 -1.36 15.28 -19.85
N ARG A 171 -1.62 15.48 -18.56
CA ARG A 171 -0.94 14.78 -17.47
C ARG A 171 -1.26 13.29 -17.38
N TYR A 172 -2.39 12.83 -17.90
CA TYR A 172 -2.85 11.45 -17.76
C TYR A 172 -3.19 10.84 -19.10
N ILE A 173 -2.48 9.78 -19.48
CA ILE A 173 -2.70 9.10 -20.75
C ILE A 173 -2.86 7.59 -20.58
N GLN A 174 -3.48 6.97 -21.59
CA GLN A 174 -3.47 5.53 -21.77
C GLN A 174 -2.74 5.20 -23.06
N ILE A 175 -1.90 4.17 -23.05
CA ILE A 175 -1.20 3.70 -24.23
C ILE A 175 -2.19 2.89 -25.09
N LYS A 176 -2.62 3.44 -26.23
CA LYS A 176 -3.76 2.92 -27.02
C LYS A 176 -3.40 1.86 -28.06
N ARG A 177 -2.12 1.48 -28.22
CA ARG A 177 -1.64 0.63 -29.35
C ARG A 177 -0.62 -0.43 -28.95
N ILE A 178 -0.98 -1.32 -28.04
CA ILE A 178 -0.13 -2.47 -27.68
C ILE A 178 -0.56 -3.68 -28.49
N LYS A 179 0.35 -4.24 -29.29
CA LYS A 179 0.13 -5.53 -29.95
C LYS A 179 -0.11 -6.59 -28.87
N ARG A 180 -1.04 -7.52 -29.09
CA ARG A 180 -1.36 -8.60 -28.12
C ARG A 180 -0.14 -9.41 -27.64
N SER A 181 0.95 -9.43 -28.41
CA SER A 181 2.21 -10.12 -28.09
C SER A 181 3.16 -9.36 -27.18
N ASN A 182 2.91 -8.07 -26.91
CA ASN A 182 3.84 -7.22 -26.17
C ASN A 182 3.38 -7.05 -24.72
N ASN A 183 4.30 -7.24 -23.78
CA ASN A 183 4.07 -6.87 -22.38
C ASN A 183 4.04 -5.35 -22.26
N LEU A 184 3.05 -4.79 -21.55
CA LEU A 184 2.92 -3.36 -21.31
C LEU A 184 4.14 -2.78 -20.58
N ARG A 185 4.78 -3.55 -19.68
CA ARG A 185 6.05 -3.18 -19.05
C ARG A 185 7.14 -2.90 -20.07
N ASP A 186 7.31 -3.78 -21.06
CA ASP A 186 8.35 -3.65 -22.08
C ASP A 186 8.09 -2.47 -23.01
N VAL A 187 6.82 -2.22 -23.34
CA VAL A 187 6.41 -1.05 -24.12
C VAL A 187 6.73 0.23 -23.36
N TYR A 188 6.34 0.30 -22.09
CA TYR A 188 6.63 1.45 -21.24
C TYR A 188 8.13 1.70 -21.08
N TYR A 189 8.90 0.64 -20.83
CA TYR A 189 10.36 0.75 -20.68
C TYR A 189 11.04 1.23 -21.97
N ARG A 190 10.59 0.74 -23.12
CA ARG A 190 11.10 1.19 -24.43
C ARG A 190 10.77 2.65 -24.69
N ASP A 191 9.56 3.08 -24.37
CA ASP A 191 9.15 4.48 -24.55
C ASP A 191 9.98 5.43 -23.69
N ILE A 192 10.31 5.05 -22.45
CA ILE A 192 11.23 5.81 -21.60
C ILE A 192 12.63 5.92 -22.21
N GLN A 193 13.12 4.88 -22.89
CA GLN A 193 14.49 4.83 -23.40
C GLN A 193 14.68 5.46 -24.78
N LEU A 194 13.68 5.36 -25.65
CA LEU A 194 13.79 5.71 -27.07
C LEU A 194 12.81 6.81 -27.49
N GLY A 195 11.87 7.17 -26.62
CA GLY A 195 10.66 7.89 -27.00
C GLY A 195 9.74 7.04 -27.89
N GLY A 196 8.58 7.60 -28.25
CA GLY A 196 7.64 6.94 -29.15
C GLY A 196 6.19 7.34 -28.98
N GLU A 197 5.77 7.69 -27.77
CA GLU A 197 4.45 8.26 -27.49
C GLU A 197 4.40 9.75 -27.84
N LYS A 198 3.17 10.26 -28.08
CA LYS A 198 2.94 11.69 -28.37
C LYS A 198 3.34 12.57 -27.18
N GLU A 199 3.19 12.04 -25.98
CA GLU A 199 3.55 12.70 -24.73
C GLU A 199 4.76 12.01 -24.11
N THR A 200 5.71 12.79 -23.62
CA THR A 200 6.86 12.26 -22.89
C THR A 200 6.42 11.74 -21.52
N LEU A 201 6.60 10.44 -21.28
CA LEU A 201 6.24 9.80 -20.01
C LEU A 201 7.24 10.05 -18.88
N TYR A 202 8.52 10.22 -19.23
CA TYR A 202 9.61 10.40 -18.29
C TYR A 202 10.68 11.32 -18.87
N GLN A 203 11.26 12.18 -18.02
CA GLN A 203 12.41 12.98 -18.41
C GLN A 203 13.67 12.11 -18.32
N GLU A 204 14.30 11.83 -19.47
CA GLU A 204 15.47 10.95 -19.53
C GLU A 204 16.57 11.35 -18.53
N THR A 205 17.11 10.35 -17.83
CA THR A 205 18.31 10.51 -16.99
C THR A 205 19.54 10.18 -17.81
N SER A 206 20.45 11.14 -17.97
CA SER A 206 21.74 10.92 -18.65
C SER A 206 22.68 10.12 -17.75
N ARG A 207 23.04 8.89 -18.17
CA ARG A 207 24.01 8.06 -17.44
C ARG A 207 25.37 8.74 -17.30
N ASN A 208 25.81 9.44 -18.34
CA ASN A 208 27.11 10.14 -18.33
C ASN A 208 27.08 11.32 -17.36
N ALA A 209 25.98 12.09 -17.33
CA ALA A 209 25.83 13.19 -16.38
C ALA A 209 25.75 12.67 -14.94
N LEU A 210 25.07 11.53 -14.72
CA LEU A 210 25.01 10.89 -13.41
C LEU A 210 26.37 10.37 -12.96
N ALA A 211 27.13 9.72 -13.86
CA ALA A 211 28.48 9.23 -13.56
C ALA A 211 29.41 10.40 -13.20
N PHE A 212 29.43 11.45 -14.02
CA PHE A 212 30.24 12.64 -13.77
C PHE A 212 29.89 13.31 -12.44
N ALA A 213 28.60 13.48 -12.13
CA ALA A 213 28.16 14.07 -10.87
C ALA A 213 28.53 13.22 -9.64
N LEU A 214 28.59 11.89 -9.79
CA LEU A 214 29.04 10.99 -8.71
C LEU A 214 30.56 11.09 -8.51
N GLU A 215 31.33 11.17 -9.59
CA GLU A 215 32.78 11.35 -9.56
C GLU A 215 33.15 12.70 -8.91
N GLU A 216 32.51 13.81 -9.30
CA GLU A 216 32.74 15.13 -8.67
C GLU A 216 32.42 15.11 -7.16
N ALA A 217 31.32 14.45 -6.76
CA ALA A 217 30.93 14.37 -5.36
C ALA A 217 31.90 13.55 -4.48
N GLU A 218 32.71 12.65 -5.07
CA GLU A 218 33.77 11.94 -4.37
C GLU A 218 35.02 12.80 -4.20
N GLU A 219 35.37 13.63 -5.19
CA GLU A 219 36.52 14.54 -5.14
C GLU A 219 36.33 15.69 -4.13
N ASP A 220 35.08 16.07 -3.85
CA ASP A 220 34.70 17.12 -2.90
C ASP A 220 34.65 16.66 -1.42
N GLY A 221 34.93 15.39 -1.11
CA GLY A 221 34.85 14.78 0.24
C GLY A 221 36.19 14.47 0.91
#